data_AF-A0A8H3C0R5-F1
#
_entry.id   AF-A0A8H3C0R5-F1
#
_cell.length_a   1.000
_cell.length_b   1.000
_cell.length_c   1.000
_cell.angle_alpha   90.00
_cell.angle_beta   90.00
_cell.angle_gamma   90.00
#
_symmetry.space_group_name_H-M   'P 1'
#
loop_
_entity.id
_entity.type
_entity.pdbx_description
1 polymer ?
#
loop_
_entity_poly.entity_id
_entity_poly.type
_entity_poly.pdbx_seq_one_letter_code
_entity_poly.pdbx_strand_id
1 'polypeptide(L)'
;MSSDHEQLPPYSHNSDRLPQYSRLPDAPTSSKLSPNHYVTRSRRMALDLGQRYQSTRVPAVGREGLVEGHVWVQNFENVEKIQVTLTGAVTSYFLEFGTANRPQTRRLIRQTHELWSERGHNSTTSKEGRSLAFALVMPEHIESIESDRGRSIPLPPSSSIIMCDAGVHVAYVVRVDLFRKGWRTHDTVKSEILYLPRTTTRYSRPYLPLPNSEKLRPTQAEEWSVLHIPQKAKTKPGVPLPKPGSTSKVPSRPHISLPQSIRDDLIVRLYLPHGLRYPAGREILWSLAIGFPPVGSSASSVRSGRSSSSMSDEQINAIVAGVSLRLVCVSTIAVRGVASRRERVVAVGKSFMIIPNSVSDEGEKRVVIRGYLQSGEEGKDMSWGVPGFTSVVYEIRVSVKPDESAGLDAPAWEYCERIMITSYEADGEIQNAGVPALQLPGATRNPPPFYLMRL
;
A
#
# COMPACT_ATOMS: atom_id res chain seq x y z
N MET A 1 -10.60 -5.22 -45.78
CA MET A 1 -9.70 -5.33 -44.61
C MET A 1 -10.58 -5.72 -43.44
N SER A 2 -10.56 -7.01 -43.07
CA SER A 2 -11.46 -7.59 -42.06
C SER A 2 -10.86 -7.34 -40.68
N SER A 3 -11.60 -6.67 -39.80
CA SER A 3 -11.22 -6.43 -38.42
C SER A 3 -11.75 -7.56 -37.55
N ASP A 4 -10.84 -8.44 -37.11
CA ASP A 4 -11.11 -9.46 -36.11
C ASP A 4 -11.35 -8.80 -34.76
N HIS A 5 -12.60 -8.81 -34.31
CA HIS A 5 -12.97 -8.44 -32.94
C HIS A 5 -12.67 -9.62 -32.02
N GLU A 6 -11.62 -9.48 -31.23
CA GLU A 6 -11.28 -10.40 -30.14
C GLU A 6 -12.36 -10.32 -29.05
N GLN A 7 -13.28 -11.27 -29.09
CA GLN A 7 -14.43 -11.35 -28.19
C GLN A 7 -13.96 -11.95 -26.86
N LEU A 8 -13.77 -11.09 -25.85
CA LEU A 8 -13.45 -11.52 -24.48
C LEU A 8 -14.58 -12.40 -23.91
N PRO A 9 -14.25 -13.44 -23.12
CA PRO A 9 -15.25 -14.35 -22.58
C PRO A 9 -16.22 -13.62 -21.64
N PRO A 10 -17.54 -13.94 -21.70
CA PRO A 10 -18.53 -13.35 -20.82
C PRO A 10 -18.28 -13.83 -19.38
N TYR A 11 -17.91 -12.92 -18.49
CA TYR A 11 -17.96 -13.16 -17.06
C TYR A 11 -19.43 -13.29 -16.65
N SER A 12 -19.85 -14.48 -16.23
CA SER A 12 -21.23 -14.71 -15.77
C SER A 12 -21.39 -14.23 -14.33
N HIS A 13 -22.25 -13.22 -14.15
CA HIS A 13 -22.80 -12.84 -12.85
C HIS A 13 -23.69 -13.96 -12.32
N ASN A 14 -23.25 -14.65 -11.27
CA ASN A 14 -24.08 -15.57 -10.50
C ASN A 14 -23.85 -15.32 -9.01
N SER A 15 -24.40 -14.23 -8.48
CA SER A 15 -24.33 -13.90 -7.05
C SER A 15 -25.44 -14.56 -6.21
N ASP A 16 -26.48 -15.15 -6.84
CA ASP A 16 -27.66 -15.65 -6.13
C ASP A 16 -27.94 -17.16 -6.30
N ARG A 17 -27.00 -17.92 -6.88
CA ARG A 17 -27.08 -19.38 -6.87
C ARG A 17 -26.10 -19.93 -5.84
N LEU A 18 -26.59 -20.19 -4.62
CA LEU A 18 -26.04 -21.27 -3.80
C LEU A 18 -25.99 -22.51 -4.69
N PRO A 19 -24.81 -23.07 -5.01
CA PRO A 19 -24.77 -24.26 -5.83
C PRO A 19 -25.41 -25.38 -5.01
N GLN A 20 -26.45 -26.01 -5.56
CA GLN A 20 -26.94 -27.28 -5.07
C GLN A 20 -25.85 -28.33 -5.35
N TYR A 21 -24.90 -28.47 -4.43
CA TYR A 21 -23.93 -29.56 -4.47
C TYR A 21 -24.63 -30.82 -3.97
N SER A 22 -25.00 -31.66 -4.93
CA SER A 22 -25.44 -33.04 -4.73
C SER A 22 -24.48 -33.76 -3.77
N ARG A 23 -25.05 -34.45 -2.77
CA ARG A 23 -24.31 -35.34 -1.86
C ARG A 23 -23.40 -36.27 -2.69
N LEU A 24 -22.09 -36.02 -2.69
CA LEU A 24 -21.10 -36.94 -3.24
C LEU A 24 -21.03 -38.16 -2.31
N PRO A 25 -21.38 -39.36 -2.77
CA PRO A 25 -21.09 -40.58 -2.04
C PRO A 25 -19.59 -40.87 -2.18
N ASP A 26 -18.99 -41.30 -1.07
CA ASP A 26 -17.59 -41.69 -0.89
C ASP A 26 -16.58 -40.56 -0.61
N ALA A 27 -15.91 -40.68 0.54
CA ALA A 27 -14.70 -39.92 0.83
C ALA A 27 -13.68 -40.22 -0.28
N PRO A 28 -13.13 -39.21 -0.97
CA PRO A 28 -12.29 -39.43 -2.12
C PRO A 28 -11.02 -40.16 -1.69
N THR A 29 -10.95 -41.45 -1.97
CA THR A 29 -9.71 -42.23 -1.92
C THR A 29 -8.66 -41.53 -2.78
N SER A 30 -7.38 -41.60 -2.39
CA SER A 30 -6.30 -40.77 -2.94
C SER A 30 -6.22 -40.66 -4.47
N SER A 31 -6.79 -41.61 -5.21
CA SER A 31 -6.83 -41.68 -6.67
C SER A 31 -7.98 -40.91 -7.37
N LYS A 32 -8.98 -40.37 -6.64
CA LYS A 32 -10.17 -39.73 -7.25
C LYS A 32 -10.30 -38.22 -7.02
N LEU A 33 -9.36 -37.58 -6.31
CA LEU A 33 -9.42 -36.11 -6.20
C LEU A 33 -9.02 -35.48 -7.52
N SER A 34 -9.89 -34.59 -8.01
CA SER A 34 -9.57 -33.74 -9.14
C SER A 34 -8.25 -33.01 -8.82
N PRO A 35 -7.23 -33.04 -9.70
CA PRO A 35 -5.97 -32.33 -9.49
C PRO A 35 -6.17 -30.81 -9.34
N ASN A 36 -7.37 -30.33 -9.61
CA ASN A 36 -7.76 -28.94 -9.58
C ASN A 36 -8.34 -28.48 -8.23
N HIS A 37 -8.11 -29.14 -7.09
CA HIS A 37 -8.59 -28.66 -5.78
C HIS A 37 -7.44 -28.28 -4.82
N TYR A 38 -7.70 -27.34 -3.91
CA TYR A 38 -6.80 -26.98 -2.81
C TYR A 38 -6.99 -27.93 -1.63
N VAL A 39 -6.38 -29.11 -1.72
CA VAL A 39 -6.54 -30.16 -0.70
C VAL A 39 -5.27 -30.32 0.12
N THR A 40 -5.41 -30.22 1.44
CA THR A 40 -4.36 -30.56 2.39
C THR A 40 -4.80 -31.75 3.24
N ARG A 41 -3.90 -32.70 3.49
CA ARG A 41 -4.24 -33.97 4.18
C ARG A 41 -3.41 -34.17 5.44
N SER A 42 -4.02 -34.86 6.40
CA SER A 42 -3.40 -35.45 7.57
C SER A 42 -3.64 -36.97 7.54
N ARG A 43 -3.33 -37.68 8.64
CA ARG A 43 -3.53 -39.12 8.71
C ARG A 43 -5.00 -39.51 8.68
N ARG A 44 -5.88 -38.73 9.32
CA ARG A 44 -7.30 -39.10 9.53
C ARG A 44 -8.30 -38.15 8.89
N MET A 45 -7.84 -37.00 8.40
CA MET A 45 -8.70 -36.02 7.76
C MET A 45 -8.04 -35.34 6.56
N ALA A 46 -8.88 -34.82 5.67
CA ALA A 46 -8.48 -33.96 4.56
C ALA A 46 -9.30 -32.67 4.60
N LEU A 47 -8.63 -31.54 4.39
CA LEU A 47 -9.22 -30.22 4.24
C LEU A 47 -9.21 -29.87 2.75
N ASP A 48 -10.39 -29.66 2.18
CA ASP A 48 -10.58 -29.20 0.80
C ASP A 48 -11.12 -27.76 0.82
N LEU A 49 -10.35 -26.80 0.31
CA LEU A 49 -10.73 -25.38 0.21
C LEU A 49 -11.30 -25.03 -1.18
N GLY A 50 -11.80 -26.03 -1.89
CA GLY A 50 -12.46 -25.86 -3.18
C GLY A 50 -11.51 -25.91 -4.37
N GLN A 51 -12.08 -25.60 -5.53
CA GLN A 51 -11.36 -25.69 -6.80
C GLN A 51 -10.33 -24.55 -6.96
N ARG A 52 -9.24 -24.88 -7.63
CA ARG A 52 -8.17 -23.99 -8.05
C ARG A 52 -8.66 -23.19 -9.24
N TYR A 53 -9.23 -22.03 -8.96
CA TYR A 53 -9.70 -21.09 -9.99
C TYR A 53 -8.64 -20.07 -10.38
N GLN A 54 -7.53 -19.98 -9.65
CA GLN A 54 -6.60 -18.86 -9.71
C GLN A 54 -5.18 -19.32 -10.00
N SER A 55 -4.37 -18.43 -10.56
CA SER A 55 -2.94 -18.61 -10.78
C SER A 55 -2.11 -18.71 -9.48
N THR A 56 -2.77 -18.74 -8.32
CA THR A 56 -2.15 -18.82 -7.00
C THR A 56 -1.98 -20.27 -6.55
N ARG A 57 -0.89 -20.53 -5.82
CA ARG A 57 -0.56 -21.86 -5.27
C ARG A 57 -1.48 -22.29 -4.12
N VAL A 58 -2.14 -21.32 -3.49
CA VAL A 58 -3.09 -21.52 -2.39
C VAL A 58 -4.33 -20.66 -2.65
N PRO A 59 -5.48 -20.93 -2.01
CA PRO A 59 -6.69 -20.14 -2.20
C PRO A 59 -6.44 -18.66 -1.87
N ALA A 60 -6.97 -17.74 -2.68
CA ALA A 60 -6.95 -16.31 -2.37
C ALA A 60 -8.37 -15.77 -2.19
N VAL A 61 -8.52 -14.93 -1.16
CA VAL A 61 -9.78 -14.38 -0.68
C VAL A 61 -9.64 -12.86 -0.59
N GLY A 62 -10.64 -12.13 -1.09
CA GLY A 62 -10.70 -10.67 -1.01
C GLY A 62 -11.14 -10.14 0.34
N ARG A 63 -11.35 -8.82 0.40
CA ARG A 63 -11.92 -8.13 1.57
C ARG A 63 -13.32 -8.66 1.85
N GLU A 64 -13.62 -9.00 3.11
CA GLU A 64 -14.92 -9.59 3.52
C GLU A 64 -15.28 -10.87 2.75
N GLY A 65 -14.29 -11.51 2.12
CA GLY A 65 -14.51 -12.72 1.37
C GLY A 65 -14.79 -13.92 2.26
N LEU A 66 -15.49 -14.90 1.69
CA LEU A 66 -15.87 -16.12 2.37
C LEU A 66 -14.79 -17.19 2.16
N VAL A 67 -14.30 -17.75 3.26
CA VAL A 67 -13.41 -18.90 3.28
C VAL A 67 -14.28 -20.15 3.46
N GLU A 68 -14.59 -20.80 2.34
CA GLU A 68 -15.42 -22.00 2.31
C GLU A 68 -14.58 -23.26 2.10
N GLY A 69 -15.06 -24.38 2.62
CA GLY A 69 -14.42 -25.65 2.41
C GLY A 69 -15.15 -26.83 3.03
N HIS A 70 -14.55 -28.01 2.83
CA HIS A 70 -15.03 -29.27 3.35
C HIS A 70 -13.93 -29.99 4.14
N VAL A 71 -14.31 -30.53 5.28
CA VAL A 71 -13.46 -31.40 6.10
C VAL A 71 -13.93 -32.83 5.95
N TRP A 72 -13.11 -33.65 5.31
CA TRP A 72 -13.34 -35.08 5.16
C TRP A 72 -12.70 -35.82 6.32
N VAL A 73 -13.49 -36.56 7.07
CA VAL A 73 -13.01 -37.34 8.23
C VAL A 73 -13.18 -38.82 7.90
N GLN A 74 -12.10 -39.59 7.99
CA GLN A 74 -12.13 -41.01 7.64
C GLN A 74 -12.91 -41.85 8.66
N ASN A 75 -12.76 -41.53 9.96
CA ASN A 75 -13.40 -42.29 11.04
C ASN A 75 -13.65 -41.39 12.26
N PHE A 76 -14.88 -41.42 12.79
CA PHE A 76 -15.33 -40.68 13.98
C PHE A 76 -15.09 -41.41 15.31
N GLU A 77 -14.43 -42.56 15.30
CA GLU A 77 -14.19 -43.35 16.52
C GLU A 77 -13.35 -42.57 17.56
N ASN A 78 -13.95 -42.37 18.73
CA ASN A 78 -13.39 -41.59 19.84
C ASN A 78 -13.13 -40.12 19.50
N VAL A 79 -13.76 -39.56 18.46
CA VAL A 79 -13.72 -38.12 18.20
C VAL A 79 -14.62 -37.43 19.20
N GLU A 80 -14.10 -36.43 19.88
CA GLU A 80 -14.83 -35.61 20.86
C GLU A 80 -15.43 -34.38 20.19
N LYS A 81 -14.60 -33.69 19.39
CA LYS A 81 -14.94 -32.43 18.73
C LYS A 81 -14.09 -32.23 17.48
N ILE A 82 -14.67 -31.59 16.48
CA ILE A 82 -13.98 -31.09 15.29
C ILE A 82 -14.22 -29.60 15.19
N GLN A 83 -13.14 -28.84 15.05
CA GLN A 83 -13.18 -27.39 15.03
C GLN A 83 -12.35 -26.87 13.87
N VAL A 84 -12.89 -25.89 13.15
CA VAL A 84 -12.16 -25.09 12.17
C VAL A 84 -11.81 -23.75 12.79
N THR A 85 -10.58 -23.29 12.55
CA THR A 85 -10.06 -22.04 13.08
C THR A 85 -9.36 -21.28 11.96
N LEU A 86 -9.83 -20.08 11.65
CA LEU A 86 -9.13 -19.13 10.80
C LEU A 86 -8.24 -18.25 11.68
N THR A 87 -6.93 -18.28 11.44
CA THR A 87 -5.96 -17.46 12.18
C THR A 87 -5.15 -16.63 11.20
N GLY A 88 -4.99 -15.34 11.51
CA GLY A 88 -4.08 -14.45 10.81
C GLY A 88 -2.98 -13.98 11.75
N ALA A 89 -1.77 -13.81 11.25
CA ALA A 89 -0.67 -13.28 12.04
C ALA A 89 0.34 -12.49 11.20
N VAL A 90 1.02 -11.57 11.87
CA VAL A 90 2.22 -10.91 11.38
C VAL A 90 3.42 -11.39 12.19
N THR A 91 4.49 -11.77 11.50
CA THR A 91 5.77 -12.14 12.12
C THR A 91 6.87 -11.27 11.53
N SER A 92 7.50 -10.42 12.35
CA SER A 92 8.68 -9.63 11.98
C SER A 92 9.93 -10.18 12.67
N TYR A 93 11.10 -10.05 12.07
CA TYR A 93 12.38 -10.58 12.58
C TYR A 93 13.56 -9.82 12.01
N PHE A 94 14.71 -9.86 12.70
CA PHE A 94 15.98 -9.39 12.16
C PHE A 94 16.65 -10.48 11.34
N LEU A 95 17.46 -10.08 10.37
CA LEU A 95 18.30 -10.96 9.58
C LEU A 95 19.75 -10.78 10.03
N GLU A 96 20.28 -11.81 10.69
CA GLU A 96 21.70 -11.89 11.02
C GLU A 96 22.31 -13.00 10.14
N PHE A 97 23.21 -12.60 9.24
CA PHE A 97 23.85 -13.52 8.28
C PHE A 97 22.84 -14.34 7.44
N GLY A 98 21.73 -13.72 7.06
CA GLY A 98 20.65 -14.38 6.31
C GLY A 98 19.76 -15.30 7.13
N THR A 99 19.99 -15.43 8.45
CA THR A 99 19.15 -16.21 9.36
C THR A 99 18.21 -15.31 10.14
N ALA A 100 16.96 -15.75 10.29
CA ALA A 100 15.95 -15.02 11.05
C ALA A 100 16.26 -15.11 12.55
N ASN A 101 16.60 -13.97 13.17
CA ASN A 101 16.82 -13.87 14.60
C ASN A 101 15.68 -13.09 15.29
N ARG A 102 15.38 -13.50 16.53
CA ARG A 102 14.44 -12.83 17.45
C ARG A 102 13.06 -12.52 16.82
N PRO A 103 12.35 -13.52 16.26
CA PRO A 103 11.04 -13.27 15.69
C PRO A 103 10.09 -12.69 16.74
N GLN A 104 9.31 -11.71 16.32
CA GLN A 104 8.19 -11.14 17.03
C GLN A 104 6.94 -11.49 16.23
N THR A 105 5.96 -12.12 16.87
CA THR A 105 4.71 -12.51 16.23
C THR A 105 3.54 -11.86 16.93
N ARG A 106 2.58 -11.36 16.15
CA ARG A 106 1.30 -10.89 16.65
C ARG A 106 0.17 -11.54 15.88
N ARG A 107 -0.78 -12.10 16.62
CA ARG A 107 -2.04 -12.58 16.06
C ARG A 107 -2.90 -11.39 15.65
N LEU A 108 -3.41 -11.44 14.43
CA LEU A 108 -4.26 -10.40 13.84
C LEU A 108 -5.75 -10.74 14.00
N ILE A 109 -6.10 -12.00 13.75
CA ILE A 109 -7.47 -12.51 13.87
C ILE A 109 -7.46 -13.95 14.39
N ARG A 110 -8.56 -14.37 15.03
CA ARG A 110 -8.82 -15.76 15.40
C ARG A 110 -10.32 -16.03 15.43
N GLN A 111 -10.85 -16.50 14.30
CA GLN A 111 -12.22 -16.99 14.24
C GLN A 111 -12.24 -18.50 14.40
N THR A 112 -13.10 -18.99 15.29
CA THR A 112 -13.21 -20.40 15.62
C THR A 112 -14.64 -20.88 15.46
N HIS A 113 -14.85 -21.97 14.73
CA HIS A 113 -16.17 -22.57 14.52
C HIS A 113 -16.14 -24.07 14.77
N GLU A 114 -17.08 -24.56 15.56
CA GLU A 114 -17.24 -25.99 15.83
C GLU A 114 -18.04 -26.63 14.70
N LEU A 115 -17.45 -27.61 14.01
CA LEU A 115 -18.12 -28.32 12.92
C LEU A 115 -18.89 -29.53 13.40
N TRP A 116 -18.42 -30.14 14.48
CA TRP A 116 -19.01 -31.34 15.04
C TRP A 116 -18.61 -31.50 16.50
N SER A 117 -19.52 -31.95 17.35
CA SER A 117 -19.22 -32.43 18.69
C SER A 117 -20.11 -33.61 19.05
N GLU A 118 -19.58 -34.49 19.89
CA GLU A 118 -20.30 -35.70 20.31
C GLU A 118 -21.56 -35.37 21.12
N ARG A 119 -21.54 -34.31 21.94
CA ARG A 119 -22.68 -33.91 22.78
C ARG A 119 -23.88 -33.43 21.96
N GLY A 120 -23.66 -32.94 20.74
CA GLY A 120 -24.68 -32.37 19.87
C GLY A 120 -25.34 -33.36 18.90
N HIS A 121 -24.95 -34.64 18.89
CA HIS A 121 -25.48 -35.62 17.94
C HIS A 121 -26.03 -36.87 18.63
N ASN A 122 -27.32 -37.13 18.39
CA ASN A 122 -27.97 -38.38 18.78
C ASN A 122 -27.24 -39.55 18.07
N SER A 123 -26.84 -40.54 18.87
CA SER A 123 -25.86 -41.59 18.56
C SER A 123 -26.24 -42.60 17.47
N THR A 124 -27.28 -42.34 16.68
CA THR A 124 -27.85 -43.29 15.71
C THR A 124 -27.35 -43.11 14.28
N THR A 125 -26.58 -42.06 13.98
CA THR A 125 -26.06 -41.83 12.63
C THR A 125 -24.74 -42.60 12.41
N SER A 126 -24.67 -43.36 11.30
CA SER A 126 -23.53 -44.20 10.87
C SER A 126 -22.14 -43.59 11.14
N LYS A 127 -21.20 -44.43 11.62
CA LYS A 127 -19.80 -44.07 11.92
C LYS A 127 -18.92 -43.94 10.66
N GLU A 128 -19.48 -44.14 9.47
CA GLU A 128 -18.75 -44.02 8.21
C GLU A 128 -18.36 -42.57 7.89
N GLY A 129 -17.30 -42.43 7.09
CA GLY A 129 -16.64 -41.16 6.83
C GLY A 129 -17.62 -40.06 6.39
N ARG A 130 -17.48 -38.88 7.00
CA ARG A 130 -18.36 -37.73 6.75
C ARG A 130 -17.55 -36.56 6.20
N SER A 131 -18.19 -35.82 5.31
CA SER A 131 -17.77 -34.50 4.88
C SER A 131 -18.50 -33.45 5.70
N LEU A 132 -17.75 -32.53 6.31
CA LEU A 132 -18.28 -31.43 7.11
C LEU A 132 -17.97 -30.12 6.38
N ALA A 133 -19.01 -29.43 5.89
CA ALA A 133 -18.86 -28.14 5.24
C ALA A 133 -18.65 -27.02 6.28
N PHE A 134 -17.91 -25.99 5.92
CA PHE A 134 -17.77 -24.77 6.72
C PHE A 134 -17.65 -23.54 5.85
N ALA A 135 -17.97 -22.39 6.45
CA ALA A 135 -17.78 -21.08 5.85
C ALA A 135 -17.36 -20.08 6.95
N LEU A 136 -16.28 -19.33 6.72
CA LEU A 136 -15.77 -18.30 7.64
C LEU A 136 -15.60 -17.00 6.86
N VAL A 137 -16.14 -15.89 7.36
CA VAL A 137 -16.02 -14.57 6.72
C VAL A 137 -14.70 -13.92 7.15
N MET A 138 -13.89 -13.45 6.22
CA MET A 138 -12.68 -12.67 6.53
C MET A 138 -13.05 -11.35 7.23
N PRO A 139 -12.58 -11.10 8.46
CA PRO A 139 -12.84 -9.82 9.13
C PRO A 139 -12.23 -8.65 8.37
N GLU A 140 -12.89 -7.49 8.43
CA GLU A 140 -12.37 -6.26 7.80
C GLU A 140 -11.20 -5.66 8.61
N HIS A 141 -11.17 -5.88 9.92
CA HIS A 141 -10.27 -5.21 10.86
C HIS A 141 -9.53 -6.22 11.74
N ILE A 142 -8.37 -5.78 12.27
CA ILE A 142 -7.57 -6.55 13.24
C ILE A 142 -8.33 -6.61 14.58
N GLU A 143 -8.42 -7.80 15.19
CA GLU A 143 -9.03 -7.98 16.51
C GLU A 143 -8.21 -7.26 17.60
N SER A 144 -8.87 -6.72 18.62
CA SER A 144 -8.28 -6.23 19.88
C SER A 144 -7.30 -5.05 19.80
N ILE A 145 -7.22 -4.36 18.65
CA ILE A 145 -6.43 -3.14 18.52
C ILE A 145 -7.36 -1.96 18.28
N GLU A 146 -7.75 -1.31 19.37
CA GLU A 146 -8.16 0.07 19.27
C GLU A 146 -6.89 0.88 19.02
N SER A 147 -6.84 1.62 17.92
CA SER A 147 -5.79 2.63 17.79
C SER A 147 -5.96 3.68 18.88
N ASP A 148 -4.91 4.45 19.19
CA ASP A 148 -4.96 5.57 20.15
C ASP A 148 -6.07 6.60 19.87
N ARG A 149 -6.76 6.50 18.73
CA ARG A 149 -7.86 7.35 18.28
C ARG A 149 -9.19 6.62 18.11
N GLY A 150 -9.34 5.41 18.65
CA GLY A 150 -10.56 4.60 18.51
C GLY A 150 -10.87 4.15 17.08
N ARG A 151 -9.96 4.36 16.13
CA ARG A 151 -10.12 3.88 14.75
C ARG A 151 -9.73 2.41 14.66
N SER A 152 -10.58 1.61 14.04
CA SER A 152 -10.28 0.24 13.67
C SER A 152 -9.16 0.21 12.62
N ILE A 153 -8.27 -0.79 12.72
CA ILE A 153 -7.15 -0.95 11.80
C ILE A 153 -7.52 -2.03 10.80
N PRO A 154 -7.50 -1.74 9.47
CA PRO A 154 -7.88 -2.72 8.47
C PRO A 154 -6.92 -3.90 8.49
N LEU A 155 -7.46 -5.08 8.15
CA LEU A 155 -6.67 -6.30 8.06
C LEU A 155 -5.62 -6.15 6.92
N PRO A 156 -4.33 -6.41 7.16
CA PRO A 156 -3.30 -6.24 6.15
C PRO A 156 -3.35 -7.35 5.10
N PRO A 157 -2.99 -7.08 3.82
CA PRO A 157 -2.87 -8.12 2.80
C PRO A 157 -1.82 -9.17 3.21
N SER A 158 -1.99 -10.41 2.77
CA SER A 158 -0.91 -11.40 2.76
C SER A 158 0.31 -10.81 2.08
N SER A 159 1.45 -10.80 2.76
CA SER A 159 2.63 -10.10 2.26
C SER A 159 3.91 -10.67 2.85
N SER A 160 5.01 -10.46 2.13
CA SER A 160 6.37 -10.77 2.55
C SER A 160 7.26 -9.63 2.12
N ILE A 161 7.87 -8.94 3.09
CA ILE A 161 8.83 -7.86 2.82
C ILE A 161 10.15 -8.27 3.46
N ILE A 162 11.19 -8.33 2.62
CA ILE A 162 12.56 -8.65 3.04
C ILE A 162 13.43 -7.43 2.72
N MET A 163 14.11 -6.95 3.75
CA MET A 163 15.14 -5.90 3.70
C MET A 163 16.51 -6.52 3.99
N CYS A 164 17.57 -5.70 3.97
CA CYS A 164 18.92 -6.18 4.21
C CYS A 164 19.11 -6.75 5.62
N ASP A 165 18.44 -6.17 6.61
CA ASP A 165 18.61 -6.43 8.04
C ASP A 165 17.33 -6.92 8.73
N ALA A 166 16.18 -6.89 8.06
CA ALA A 166 14.89 -7.26 8.66
C ALA A 166 13.95 -7.93 7.64
N GLY A 167 13.04 -8.76 8.16
CA GLY A 167 11.98 -9.39 7.37
C GLY A 167 10.64 -9.35 8.10
N VAL A 168 9.55 -9.34 7.34
CA VAL A 168 8.19 -9.48 7.87
C VAL A 168 7.32 -10.32 6.96
N HIS A 169 6.50 -11.19 7.56
CA HIS A 169 5.49 -12.00 6.88
C HIS A 169 4.12 -11.74 7.50
N VAL A 170 3.13 -11.52 6.65
CA VAL A 170 1.71 -11.49 7.01
C VAL A 170 1.05 -12.71 6.35
N ALA A 171 0.44 -13.57 7.15
CA ALA A 171 -0.14 -14.81 6.65
C ALA A 171 -1.40 -15.24 7.39
N TYR A 172 -2.22 -16.00 6.68
CA TYR A 172 -3.52 -16.49 7.15
C TYR A 172 -3.60 -18.00 6.93
N VAL A 173 -4.12 -18.70 7.92
CA VAL A 173 -4.16 -20.16 7.95
C VAL A 173 -5.55 -20.62 8.40
N VAL A 174 -6.12 -21.54 7.63
CA VAL A 174 -7.26 -22.35 8.05
C VAL A 174 -6.71 -23.62 8.71
N ARG A 175 -7.03 -23.79 9.98
CA ARG A 175 -6.62 -24.93 10.80
C ARG A 175 -7.85 -25.73 11.18
N VAL A 176 -7.82 -27.04 10.98
CA VAL A 176 -8.83 -27.96 11.48
C VAL A 176 -8.20 -28.85 12.53
N ASP A 177 -8.81 -28.86 13.72
CA ASP A 177 -8.41 -29.69 14.85
C ASP A 177 -9.46 -30.77 15.09
N LEU A 178 -9.01 -32.02 15.18
CA LEU A 178 -9.81 -33.18 15.51
C LEU A 178 -9.40 -33.66 16.92
N PHE A 179 -10.22 -33.30 17.90
CA PHE A 179 -10.06 -33.66 19.30
C PHE A 179 -10.59 -35.07 19.54
N ARG A 180 -9.91 -35.83 20.40
CA ARG A 180 -10.22 -37.23 20.66
C ARG A 180 -10.23 -37.51 22.15
N LYS A 181 -11.11 -38.42 22.55
CA LYS A 181 -11.21 -38.88 23.94
C LYS A 181 -10.04 -39.77 24.35
N GLY A 182 -9.73 -39.70 25.65
CA GLY A 182 -8.71 -40.53 26.29
C GLY A 182 -7.29 -40.16 25.88
N TRP A 183 -6.37 -41.11 25.99
CA TRP A 183 -4.92 -40.92 25.75
C TRP A 183 -4.56 -41.01 24.26
N ARG A 184 -5.45 -40.52 23.38
CA ARG A 184 -5.29 -40.60 21.93
C ARG A 184 -4.77 -39.26 21.40
N THR A 185 -3.82 -39.32 20.48
CA THR A 185 -3.29 -38.11 19.83
C THR A 185 -4.39 -37.39 19.04
N HIS A 186 -4.54 -36.10 19.27
CA HIS A 186 -5.30 -35.22 18.40
C HIS A 186 -4.65 -35.16 17.02
N ASP A 187 -5.46 -34.94 15.99
CA ASP A 187 -4.98 -34.76 14.63
C ASP A 187 -5.26 -33.31 14.21
N THR A 188 -4.37 -32.72 13.42
CA THR A 188 -4.47 -31.33 12.96
C THR A 188 -4.09 -31.25 11.50
N VAL A 189 -4.90 -30.56 10.70
CA VAL A 189 -4.57 -30.18 9.31
C VAL A 189 -4.59 -28.66 9.19
N LYS A 190 -3.60 -28.10 8.50
CA LYS A 190 -3.46 -26.65 8.30
C LYS A 190 -3.28 -26.38 6.82
N SER A 191 -3.99 -25.38 6.31
CA SER A 191 -3.81 -24.87 4.95
C SER A 191 -3.66 -23.36 4.98
N GLU A 192 -2.66 -22.85 4.28
CA GLU A 192 -2.50 -21.42 4.08
C GLU A 192 -3.57 -20.90 3.11
N ILE A 193 -3.99 -19.65 3.30
CA ILE A 193 -4.79 -18.88 2.35
C ILE A 193 -4.15 -17.49 2.18
N LEU A 194 -4.41 -16.86 1.03
CA LEU A 194 -4.00 -15.48 0.78
C LEU A 194 -5.18 -14.55 1.02
N TYR A 195 -4.98 -13.52 1.83
CA TYR A 195 -5.90 -12.40 1.93
C TYR A 195 -5.41 -11.28 1.04
N LEU A 196 -6.11 -11.00 -0.05
CA LEU A 196 -5.73 -10.02 -1.07
C LEU A 196 -6.87 -8.99 -1.21
N PRO A 197 -7.06 -8.09 -0.23
CA PRO A 197 -8.16 -7.15 -0.22
C PRO A 197 -8.08 -6.18 -1.40
N ARG A 198 -9.18 -6.04 -2.13
CA ARG A 198 -9.39 -4.89 -3.02
C ARG A 198 -9.76 -3.69 -2.15
N THR A 199 -8.86 -2.72 -2.06
CA THR A 199 -9.14 -1.39 -1.51
C THR A 199 -9.49 -0.45 -2.65
N THR A 200 -10.53 0.35 -2.45
CA THR A 200 -11.00 1.33 -3.42
C THR A 200 -11.12 2.71 -2.80
N THR A 201 -10.99 3.74 -3.62
CA THR A 201 -11.31 5.11 -3.24
C THR A 201 -11.95 5.83 -4.40
N ARG A 202 -12.87 6.75 -4.09
CA ARG A 202 -13.42 7.66 -5.10
C ARG A 202 -12.40 8.75 -5.32
N TYR A 203 -11.79 8.75 -6.50
CA TYR A 203 -10.87 9.79 -6.90
C TYR A 203 -11.58 10.76 -7.82
N SER A 204 -12.09 11.85 -7.25
CA SER A 204 -12.58 12.98 -8.05
C SER A 204 -11.38 13.66 -8.69
N ARG A 205 -11.07 13.29 -9.94
CA ARG A 205 -10.03 13.97 -10.72
C ARG A 205 -10.39 15.44 -10.86
N PRO A 206 -9.58 16.38 -10.35
CA PRO A 206 -9.77 17.78 -10.67
C PRO A 206 -9.76 17.94 -12.19
N TYR A 207 -10.73 18.67 -12.73
CA TYR A 207 -10.77 18.91 -14.17
C TYR A 207 -9.51 19.68 -14.58
N LEU A 208 -8.68 19.08 -15.44
CA LEU A 208 -7.62 19.81 -16.12
C LEU A 208 -8.15 20.32 -17.44
N PRO A 209 -8.04 21.63 -17.72
CA PRO A 209 -8.14 22.09 -19.08
C PRO A 209 -6.95 21.49 -19.85
N LEU A 210 -7.25 20.54 -20.73
CA LEU A 210 -6.28 20.17 -21.76
C LEU A 210 -6.08 21.41 -22.64
N PRO A 211 -4.86 21.68 -23.13
CA PRO A 211 -4.68 22.70 -24.15
C PRO A 211 -5.65 22.36 -25.30
N ASN A 212 -6.63 23.25 -25.54
CA ASN A 212 -7.72 23.17 -26.53
C ASN A 212 -9.10 22.62 -26.07
N SER A 213 -9.35 22.36 -24.78
CA SER A 213 -10.72 22.04 -24.31
C SER A 213 -11.49 23.32 -23.91
N GLU A 214 -12.45 23.74 -24.73
CA GLU A 214 -13.19 25.03 -24.61
C GLU A 214 -14.10 25.19 -23.37
N LYS A 215 -14.26 24.18 -22.51
CA LYS A 215 -15.14 24.29 -21.34
C LYS A 215 -14.36 24.29 -20.04
N LEU A 216 -13.87 25.48 -19.68
CA LEU A 216 -13.27 25.79 -18.39
C LEU A 216 -14.33 25.71 -17.29
N ARG A 217 -14.39 24.62 -16.53
CA ARG A 217 -14.84 24.75 -15.14
C ARG A 217 -13.60 25.16 -14.34
N PRO A 218 -13.57 26.37 -13.74
CA PRO A 218 -12.55 26.70 -12.77
C PRO A 218 -12.59 25.63 -11.68
N THR A 219 -11.47 24.93 -11.47
CA THR A 219 -11.34 24.00 -10.37
C THR A 219 -11.57 24.80 -9.08
N GLN A 220 -12.59 24.44 -8.32
CA GLN A 220 -12.95 25.18 -7.10
C GLN A 220 -11.81 25.05 -6.08
N ALA A 221 -11.52 26.11 -5.32
CA ALA A 221 -10.40 26.12 -4.38
C ALA A 221 -10.53 25.02 -3.31
N GLU A 222 -11.77 24.64 -2.99
CA GLU A 222 -12.13 23.57 -2.07
C GLU A 222 -11.69 22.16 -2.54
N GLU A 223 -11.45 21.98 -3.85
CA GLU A 223 -11.01 20.70 -4.42
C GLU A 223 -9.50 20.45 -4.24
N TRP A 224 -8.74 21.46 -3.80
CA TRP A 224 -7.30 21.39 -3.59
C TRP A 224 -6.91 21.44 -2.11
N SER A 225 -6.03 20.53 -1.71
CA SER A 225 -5.26 20.65 -0.48
C SER A 225 -4.04 21.54 -0.75
N VAL A 226 -3.96 22.68 -0.07
CA VAL A 226 -2.87 23.64 -0.19
C VAL A 226 -1.86 23.40 0.92
N LEU A 227 -0.60 23.18 0.55
CA LEU A 227 0.48 22.83 1.46
C LEU A 227 1.62 23.82 1.29
N HIS A 228 2.03 24.45 2.39
CA HIS A 228 3.18 25.35 2.41
C HIS A 228 4.48 24.54 2.51
N ILE A 229 5.40 24.81 1.59
CA ILE A 229 6.70 24.12 1.55
C ILE A 229 7.71 25.00 2.31
N PRO A 230 8.16 24.58 3.50
CA PRO A 230 9.13 25.35 4.26
C PRO A 230 10.50 25.31 3.57
N GLN A 231 11.23 26.40 3.70
CA GLN A 231 12.64 26.40 3.35
C GLN A 231 13.39 25.52 4.35
N LYS A 232 14.27 24.65 3.84
CA LYS A 232 15.11 23.83 4.69
C LYS A 232 16.14 24.73 5.38
N ALA A 233 16.03 24.87 6.70
CA ALA A 233 17.01 25.61 7.48
C ALA A 233 18.41 25.04 7.21
N LYS A 234 19.39 25.92 6.95
CA LYS A 234 20.79 25.52 6.91
C LYS A 234 21.16 25.03 8.30
N THR A 235 21.17 23.72 8.51
CA THR A 235 21.83 23.13 9.67
C THR A 235 23.27 23.57 9.58
N LYS A 236 23.69 24.49 10.46
CA LYS A 236 25.10 24.86 10.58
C LYS A 236 25.88 23.55 10.66
N PRO A 237 26.78 23.25 9.70
CA PRO A 237 27.58 22.04 9.80
C PRO A 237 28.23 22.08 11.17
N GLY A 238 27.87 21.10 12.01
CA GLY A 238 28.46 20.96 13.34
C GLY A 238 29.97 21.04 13.18
N VAL A 239 30.60 21.84 14.04
CA VAL A 239 32.03 22.08 14.16
C VAL A 239 32.84 20.93 13.55
N PRO A 240 33.63 21.16 12.49
CA PRO A 240 34.44 20.10 11.90
C PRO A 240 35.42 19.59 12.94
N LEU A 241 35.40 18.29 13.25
CA LEU A 241 36.60 17.64 13.80
C LEU A 241 37.71 17.81 12.74
N PRO A 242 38.90 18.33 13.11
CA PRO A 242 39.92 18.70 12.13
C PRO A 242 40.39 17.48 11.35
N LYS A 243 40.14 17.44 10.04
CA LYS A 243 40.80 16.53 9.11
C LYS A 243 42.05 17.22 8.54
N PRO A 244 43.26 16.67 8.73
CA PRO A 244 44.47 17.24 8.19
C PRO A 244 44.65 16.84 6.71
N GLY A 245 45.04 17.82 5.89
CA GLY A 245 45.75 17.59 4.63
C GLY A 245 44.89 17.29 3.40
N SER A 246 44.42 18.32 2.69
CA SER A 246 44.22 18.20 1.24
C SER A 246 44.35 19.57 0.56
N THR A 247 45.43 19.75 -0.19
CA THR A 247 45.71 20.92 -1.02
C THR A 247 45.54 20.54 -2.48
N SER A 248 44.38 20.85 -3.08
CA SER A 248 44.26 20.95 -4.53
C SER A 248 43.35 22.10 -4.92
N LYS A 249 43.94 23.19 -5.40
CA LYS A 249 43.24 24.33 -6.01
C LYS A 249 42.87 23.95 -7.46
N VAL A 250 41.58 23.71 -7.70
CA VAL A 250 41.00 23.65 -9.05
C VAL A 250 40.38 25.03 -9.36
N PRO A 251 40.51 25.59 -10.58
CA PRO A 251 39.94 26.90 -10.91
C PRO A 251 38.41 26.81 -10.92
N SER A 252 37.76 27.60 -10.06
CA SER A 252 36.30 27.67 -9.91
C SER A 252 35.64 28.39 -11.09
N ARG A 253 34.65 27.74 -11.72
CA ARG A 253 33.69 28.39 -12.64
C ARG A 253 32.98 29.55 -11.93
N PRO A 254 32.54 30.59 -12.66
CA PRO A 254 31.73 31.66 -12.07
C PRO A 254 30.42 31.07 -11.53
N HIS A 255 30.31 30.98 -10.21
CA HIS A 255 29.10 30.54 -9.53
C HIS A 255 28.09 31.69 -9.52
N ILE A 256 26.88 31.43 -10.03
CA ILE A 256 25.74 32.34 -9.89
C ILE A 256 25.28 32.22 -8.44
N SER A 257 25.89 32.99 -7.54
CA SER A 257 25.47 33.02 -6.13
C SER A 257 24.16 33.79 -6.03
N LEU A 258 23.08 33.11 -5.62
CA LEU A 258 21.82 33.76 -5.28
C LEU A 258 22.02 34.75 -4.12
N PRO A 259 21.60 36.02 -4.26
CA PRO A 259 21.65 37.03 -3.20
C PRO A 259 21.03 36.52 -1.90
N GLN A 260 21.66 36.84 -0.76
CA GLN A 260 21.24 36.37 0.56
C GLN A 260 19.80 36.80 0.90
N SER A 261 19.37 37.99 0.49
CA SER A 261 18.02 38.53 0.71
C SER A 261 16.91 37.77 -0.02
N ILE A 262 17.23 37.08 -1.12
CA ILE A 262 16.24 36.31 -1.91
C ILE A 262 15.97 34.95 -1.26
N ARG A 263 16.83 34.51 -0.34
CA ARG A 263 16.71 33.19 0.28
C ARG A 263 15.55 33.10 1.23
N ASP A 264 15.18 34.19 1.91
CA ASP A 264 14.24 34.14 3.04
C ASP A 264 12.78 34.41 2.63
N ASP A 265 12.53 34.82 1.37
CA ASP A 265 11.22 35.36 0.96
C ASP A 265 10.47 34.52 -0.10
N LEU A 266 11.05 33.45 -0.64
CA LEU A 266 10.37 32.61 -1.64
C LEU A 266 9.18 31.85 -1.01
N ILE A 267 7.98 32.10 -1.53
CA ILE A 267 6.76 31.41 -1.08
C ILE A 267 6.48 30.25 -2.03
N VAL A 268 6.70 29.03 -1.57
CA VAL A 268 6.43 27.82 -2.34
C VAL A 268 5.18 27.13 -1.79
N ARG A 269 4.17 26.91 -2.66
CA ARG A 269 2.90 26.26 -2.31
C ARG A 269 2.64 25.08 -3.24
N LEU A 270 2.42 23.90 -2.66
CA LEU A 270 1.99 22.69 -3.37
C LEU A 270 0.47 22.54 -3.27
N TYR A 271 -0.15 22.18 -4.38
CA TYR A 271 -1.58 21.90 -4.49
C TYR A 271 -1.75 20.45 -4.94
N LEU A 272 -2.49 19.67 -4.15
CA LEU A 272 -2.86 18.29 -4.46
C LEU A 272 -4.39 18.10 -4.41
N PRO A 273 -4.98 17.15 -5.15
CA PRO A 273 -6.40 16.87 -5.07
C PRO A 273 -6.81 16.48 -3.64
N HIS A 274 -8.00 16.91 -3.23
CA HIS A 274 -8.52 16.73 -1.88
C HIS A 274 -8.48 15.27 -1.37
N GLY A 275 -8.33 15.12 -0.05
CA GLY A 275 -8.43 13.84 0.66
C GLY A 275 -7.12 13.03 0.74
N LEU A 276 -6.12 13.32 -0.12
CA LEU A 276 -4.82 12.64 -0.14
C LEU A 276 -4.94 11.11 -0.23
N ARG A 277 -6.01 10.63 -0.87
CA ARG A 277 -6.27 9.21 -1.15
C ARG A 277 -6.40 9.01 -2.65
N TYR A 278 -5.61 8.12 -3.21
CA TYR A 278 -5.54 7.90 -4.65
C TYR A 278 -5.56 6.41 -4.97
N PRO A 279 -6.31 5.97 -5.99
CA PRO A 279 -6.21 4.62 -6.51
C PRO A 279 -4.88 4.45 -7.26
N ALA A 280 -4.25 3.28 -7.15
CA ALA A 280 -3.05 2.92 -7.89
C ALA A 280 -3.33 2.86 -9.40
N GLY A 281 -2.31 3.13 -10.22
CA GLY A 281 -2.43 3.16 -11.68
C GLY A 281 -3.14 4.38 -12.26
N ARG A 282 -3.35 5.43 -11.46
CA ARG A 282 -3.95 6.70 -11.89
C ARG A 282 -2.97 7.85 -11.80
N GLU A 283 -3.28 8.91 -12.53
CA GLU A 283 -2.52 10.15 -12.49
C GLU A 283 -3.00 11.03 -11.34
N ILE A 284 -2.10 11.29 -10.40
CA ILE A 284 -2.25 12.31 -9.36
C ILE A 284 -1.85 13.64 -9.97
N LEU A 285 -2.81 14.54 -10.07
CA LEU A 285 -2.54 15.88 -10.55
C LEU A 285 -1.86 16.70 -9.45
N TRP A 286 -0.96 17.59 -9.85
CA TRP A 286 -0.33 18.51 -8.91
C TRP A 286 -0.11 19.87 -9.56
N SER A 287 -0.13 20.90 -8.71
CA SER A 287 0.24 22.26 -9.09
C SER A 287 1.20 22.81 -8.04
N LEU A 288 2.27 23.45 -8.49
CA LEU A 288 3.27 24.09 -7.65
C LEU A 288 3.29 25.58 -7.99
N ALA A 289 3.09 26.42 -6.98
CA ALA A 289 3.19 27.87 -7.11
C ALA A 289 4.45 28.37 -6.41
N ILE A 290 5.23 29.17 -7.12
CA ILE A 290 6.42 29.82 -6.59
C ILE A 290 6.17 31.32 -6.69
N GLY A 291 5.96 31.97 -5.55
CA GLY A 291 5.80 33.41 -5.42
C GLY A 291 7.13 34.08 -5.14
N PHE A 292 7.40 35.17 -5.87
CA PHE A 292 8.59 36.00 -5.76
C PHE A 292 8.15 37.38 -5.24
N PRO A 293 8.22 37.61 -3.93
CA PRO A 293 7.78 38.88 -3.37
C PRO A 293 8.65 40.05 -3.86
N PRO A 294 8.08 41.26 -3.94
CA PRO A 294 8.81 42.44 -4.35
C PRO A 294 9.91 42.79 -3.34
N VAL A 295 11.14 42.98 -3.81
CA VAL A 295 12.24 43.42 -2.95
C VAL A 295 12.07 44.88 -2.60
N GLY A 296 11.70 45.15 -1.35
CA GLY A 296 11.77 46.48 -0.76
C GLY A 296 10.55 47.36 -0.96
N SER A 297 9.43 47.01 -0.32
CA SER A 297 8.48 48.02 0.19
C SER A 297 9.06 48.70 1.45
N SER A 298 10.30 49.22 1.36
CA SER A 298 10.65 50.31 2.27
C SER A 298 9.77 51.48 1.84
N ALA A 299 8.97 52.01 2.77
CA ALA A 299 7.93 53.02 2.53
C ALA A 299 8.41 54.31 1.84
N SER A 300 9.70 54.44 1.52
CA SER A 300 10.31 55.58 0.83
C SER A 300 10.43 55.46 -0.70
N SER A 301 10.18 54.30 -1.34
CA SER A 301 10.43 54.12 -2.79
C SER A 301 9.23 54.35 -3.74
N VAL A 302 8.11 54.87 -3.23
CA VAL A 302 6.81 55.03 -3.95
C VAL A 302 6.87 55.86 -5.25
N ARG A 303 7.96 56.60 -5.53
CA ARG A 303 7.99 57.58 -6.62
C ARG A 303 8.53 57.11 -7.97
N SER A 304 9.04 55.88 -8.07
CA SER A 304 9.55 55.31 -9.32
C SER A 304 8.70 54.10 -9.70
N GLY A 305 7.69 54.29 -10.55
CA GLY A 305 6.74 53.26 -11.01
C GLY A 305 7.34 52.13 -11.86
N ARG A 306 8.52 51.62 -11.51
CA ARG A 306 9.16 50.45 -12.09
C ARG A 306 9.38 49.42 -10.99
N SER A 307 8.40 48.54 -10.83
CA SER A 307 8.50 47.34 -10.00
C SER A 307 9.44 46.33 -10.66
N SER A 308 10.76 46.53 -10.52
CA SER A 308 11.74 45.52 -10.93
C SER A 308 11.76 44.41 -9.89
N SER A 309 11.25 43.22 -10.22
CA SER A 309 11.53 42.03 -9.41
C SER A 309 13.04 41.86 -9.29
N SER A 310 13.54 41.56 -8.10
CA SER A 310 14.98 41.39 -7.86
C SER A 310 15.59 40.19 -8.57
N MET A 311 14.77 39.20 -8.92
CA MET A 311 15.21 38.01 -9.66
C MET A 311 15.15 38.23 -11.17
N SER A 312 16.26 37.91 -11.84
CA SER A 312 16.28 37.81 -13.30
C SER A 312 15.46 36.62 -13.77
N ASP A 313 14.94 36.69 -15.00
CA ASP A 313 14.21 35.56 -15.60
C ASP A 313 15.08 34.29 -15.69
N GLU A 314 16.39 34.44 -15.84
CA GLU A 314 17.36 33.33 -15.80
C GLU A 314 17.36 32.62 -14.44
N GLN A 315 17.35 33.36 -13.33
CA GLN A 315 17.30 32.78 -11.98
C GLN A 315 15.96 32.07 -11.73
N ILE A 316 14.86 32.64 -12.20
CA ILE A 316 13.54 32.01 -12.11
C ILE A 316 13.53 30.71 -12.91
N ASN A 317 14.04 30.72 -14.14
CA ASN A 317 14.14 29.52 -14.99
C ASN A 317 15.02 28.44 -14.35
N ALA A 318 16.14 28.83 -13.71
CA ALA A 318 16.99 27.89 -12.99
C ALA A 318 16.29 27.24 -11.77
N ILE A 319 15.45 27.99 -11.05
CA ILE A 319 14.63 27.45 -9.95
C ILE A 319 13.55 26.50 -10.49
N VAL A 320 12.85 26.91 -11.54
CA VAL A 320 11.80 26.11 -12.20
C VAL A 320 12.38 24.80 -12.73
N ALA A 321 13.58 24.84 -13.32
CA ALA A 321 14.28 23.66 -13.84
C ALA A 321 14.65 22.64 -12.75
N GLY A 322 14.95 23.09 -11.54
CA GLY A 322 15.28 22.19 -10.42
C GLY A 322 14.10 21.80 -9.54
N VAL A 323 12.86 22.02 -10.01
CA VAL A 323 11.67 21.44 -9.38
C VAL A 323 11.63 19.94 -9.63
N SER A 324 11.60 19.15 -8.55
CA SER A 324 11.43 17.70 -8.61
C SER A 324 10.27 17.28 -7.70
N LEU A 325 9.38 16.47 -8.24
CA LEU A 325 8.28 15.86 -7.50
C LEU A 325 8.38 14.34 -7.67
N ARG A 326 8.28 13.59 -6.59
CA ARG A 326 8.45 12.12 -6.60
C ARG A 326 7.42 11.46 -5.71
N LEU A 327 6.91 10.32 -6.14
CA LEU A 327 6.17 9.39 -5.29
C LEU A 327 7.15 8.37 -4.73
N VAL A 328 7.24 8.25 -3.42
CA VAL A 328 8.12 7.32 -2.74
C VAL A 328 7.29 6.34 -1.90
N CYS A 329 7.49 5.05 -2.13
CA CYS A 329 6.97 3.99 -1.28
C CYS A 329 7.98 3.75 -0.15
N VAL A 330 7.53 3.94 1.08
CA VAL A 330 8.29 3.75 2.31
C VAL A 330 7.77 2.51 3.01
N SER A 331 8.57 1.46 3.00
CA SER A 331 8.34 0.24 3.77
C SER A 331 9.12 0.32 5.07
N THR A 332 8.46 0.12 6.20
CA THR A 332 9.09 0.08 7.52
C THR A 332 8.81 -1.27 8.14
N ILE A 333 9.83 -1.94 8.69
CA ILE A 333 9.69 -3.16 9.48
C ILE A 333 10.19 -2.84 10.88
N ALA A 334 9.35 -3.05 11.89
CA ALA A 334 9.71 -2.89 13.29
C ALA A 334 9.81 -4.26 13.97
N VAL A 335 10.89 -4.43 14.72
CA VAL A 335 11.16 -5.63 15.54
C VAL A 335 11.61 -5.13 16.90
N ARG A 336 10.79 -5.37 17.92
CA ARG A 336 11.06 -4.99 19.32
C ARG A 336 11.45 -3.52 19.50
N GLY A 337 10.75 -2.62 18.81
CA GLY A 337 10.95 -1.17 18.90
C GLY A 337 12.07 -0.60 18.02
N VAL A 338 12.89 -1.45 17.40
CA VAL A 338 13.88 -1.03 16.41
C VAL A 338 13.28 -1.18 15.01
N ALA A 339 13.34 -0.11 14.20
CA ALA A 339 12.74 -0.05 12.88
C ALA A 339 13.80 -0.03 11.78
N SER A 340 13.66 -0.92 10.80
CA SER A 340 14.35 -0.86 9.52
C SER A 340 13.42 -0.21 8.48
N ARG A 341 13.98 0.65 7.63
CA ARG A 341 13.24 1.46 6.66
C ARG A 341 13.85 1.29 5.27
N ARG A 342 13.00 1.03 4.28
CA ARG A 342 13.36 0.99 2.86
C ARG A 342 12.51 1.99 2.09
N GLU A 343 13.15 2.74 1.23
CA GLU A 343 12.49 3.68 0.31
C GLU A 343 12.64 3.19 -1.13
N ARG A 344 11.57 3.29 -1.90
CA ARG A 344 11.54 3.01 -3.35
C ARG A 344 10.87 4.17 -4.06
N VAL A 345 11.53 4.78 -5.03
CA VAL A 345 10.89 5.74 -5.92
C VAL A 345 9.92 4.97 -6.82
N VAL A 346 8.64 5.30 -6.72
CA VAL A 346 7.55 4.67 -7.47
C VAL A 346 7.33 5.42 -8.78
N ALA A 347 7.31 6.75 -8.71
CA ALA A 347 7.11 7.61 -9.87
C ALA A 347 7.85 8.93 -9.70
N VAL A 348 8.19 9.54 -10.83
CA VAL A 348 8.70 10.92 -10.92
C VAL A 348 7.63 11.76 -11.62
N GLY A 349 7.32 12.91 -11.05
CA GLY A 349 6.32 13.83 -11.57
C GLY A 349 6.75 14.41 -12.90
N LYS A 350 5.80 14.54 -13.83
CA LYS A 350 6.00 15.14 -15.15
C LYS A 350 5.23 16.44 -15.22
N SER A 351 5.93 17.55 -15.47
CA SER A 351 5.30 18.84 -15.75
C SER A 351 4.77 18.85 -17.19
N PHE A 352 3.56 19.35 -17.39
CA PHE A 352 2.98 19.54 -18.73
C PHE A 352 2.66 21.01 -19.02
N MET A 353 2.67 21.88 -18.01
CA MET A 353 2.35 23.30 -18.18
C MET A 353 3.13 24.14 -17.18
N ILE A 354 3.75 25.22 -17.68
CA ILE A 354 4.40 26.25 -16.88
C ILE A 354 3.77 27.56 -17.30
N ILE A 355 3.20 28.29 -16.33
CA ILE A 355 2.60 29.60 -16.53
C ILE A 355 3.57 30.62 -15.93
N PRO A 356 4.45 31.22 -16.75
CA PRO A 356 5.34 32.26 -16.27
C PRO A 356 4.56 33.55 -15.99
N ASN A 357 5.09 34.37 -15.09
CA ASN A 357 4.64 35.75 -14.88
C ASN A 357 3.14 35.90 -14.57
N SER A 358 2.54 34.92 -13.92
CA SER A 358 1.23 35.14 -13.29
C SER A 358 1.40 36.21 -12.21
N VAL A 359 0.51 37.19 -12.18
CA VAL A 359 0.52 38.24 -11.16
C VAL A 359 -0.51 37.83 -10.11
N SER A 360 -0.12 37.77 -8.84
CA SER A 360 -1.09 37.58 -7.75
C SER A 360 -2.01 38.80 -7.62
N ASP A 361 -3.11 38.67 -6.89
CA ASP A 361 -3.98 39.83 -6.56
C ASP A 361 -3.21 40.93 -5.81
N GLU A 362 -2.07 40.57 -5.19
CA GLU A 362 -1.16 41.45 -4.47
C GLU A 362 -0.03 42.04 -5.34
N GLY A 363 -0.01 41.74 -6.65
CA GLY A 363 0.99 42.25 -7.58
C GLY A 363 2.32 41.48 -7.59
N GLU A 364 2.40 40.34 -6.89
CA GLU A 364 3.61 39.54 -6.83
C GLU A 364 3.82 38.74 -8.12
N LYS A 365 5.07 38.65 -8.57
CA LYS A 365 5.44 37.76 -9.68
C LYS A 365 5.33 36.33 -9.17
N ARG A 366 4.58 35.49 -9.88
CA ARG A 366 4.37 34.08 -9.55
C ARG A 366 4.58 33.21 -10.77
N VAL A 367 5.23 32.07 -10.56
CA VAL A 367 5.28 30.98 -11.54
C VAL A 367 4.40 29.84 -11.05
N VAL A 368 3.55 29.32 -11.93
CA VAL A 368 2.72 28.14 -11.65
C VAL A 368 3.14 27.00 -12.56
N ILE A 369 3.55 25.89 -11.96
CA ILE A 369 3.93 24.66 -12.65
C ILE A 369 2.85 23.63 -12.38
N ARG A 370 2.33 23.00 -13.43
CA ARG A 370 1.35 21.92 -13.34
C ARG A 370 1.90 20.65 -13.94
N GLY A 371 1.54 19.54 -13.33
CA GLY A 371 1.99 18.23 -13.74
C GLY A 371 1.09 17.12 -13.27
N TYR A 372 1.50 15.90 -13.59
CA TYR A 372 0.92 14.68 -13.05
C TYR A 372 2.00 13.78 -12.46
N LEU A 373 1.58 12.85 -11.62
CA LEU A 373 2.40 11.87 -10.94
C LEU A 373 1.66 10.54 -10.95
N GLN A 374 2.28 9.46 -11.43
CA GLN A 374 1.65 8.14 -11.42
C GLN A 374 1.53 7.62 -9.97
N SER A 375 0.34 7.17 -9.57
CA SER A 375 0.01 6.70 -8.21
C SER A 375 0.50 5.28 -7.87
N GLY A 376 1.43 4.75 -8.66
CA GLY A 376 1.87 3.35 -8.62
C GLY A 376 1.24 2.51 -9.72
N GLU A 377 1.38 1.19 -9.62
CA GLU A 377 0.81 0.23 -10.56
C GLU A 377 -0.53 -0.30 -10.03
N GLU A 378 -1.57 -0.22 -10.87
CA GLU A 378 -2.91 -0.72 -10.54
C GLU A 378 -2.86 -2.17 -10.04
N GLY A 379 -3.60 -2.45 -8.96
CA GLY A 379 -3.67 -3.80 -8.37
C GLY A 379 -2.39 -4.30 -7.69
N LYS A 380 -1.23 -3.63 -7.85
CA LYS A 380 0.05 -4.03 -7.25
C LYS A 380 0.42 -3.19 -6.03
N ASP A 381 0.13 -1.91 -6.08
CA ASP A 381 0.49 -0.97 -5.02
C ASP A 381 -0.73 -0.69 -4.10
N MET A 382 -0.53 -0.77 -2.78
CA MET A 382 -1.50 -0.27 -1.79
C MET A 382 -0.81 0.15 -0.50
N SER A 383 -1.43 1.06 0.25
CA SER A 383 -1.02 1.44 1.61
C SER A 383 -1.65 0.53 2.65
N TRP A 384 -0.87 0.05 3.60
CA TRP A 384 -1.34 -0.80 4.70
C TRP A 384 -0.31 -0.82 5.84
N GLY A 385 -0.69 -1.30 7.00
CA GLY A 385 0.27 -1.48 8.09
C GLY A 385 -0.31 -2.17 9.32
N VAL A 386 0.58 -2.69 10.16
CA VAL A 386 0.28 -3.23 11.48
C VAL A 386 1.17 -2.49 12.49
N PRO A 387 0.58 -1.71 13.42
CA PRO A 387 1.36 -0.92 14.37
C PRO A 387 2.36 -1.77 15.15
N GLY A 388 3.60 -1.27 15.22
CA GLY A 388 4.72 -1.94 15.89
C GLY A 388 5.37 -3.09 15.12
N PHE A 389 4.91 -3.41 13.90
CA PHE A 389 5.44 -4.52 13.09
C PHE A 389 5.85 -4.11 11.70
N THR A 390 4.94 -3.50 10.93
CA THR A 390 5.23 -3.14 9.55
C THR A 390 4.30 -2.05 9.04
N SER A 391 4.77 -1.23 8.11
CA SER A 391 3.92 -0.32 7.36
C SER A 391 4.44 -0.09 5.95
N VAL A 392 3.54 -0.06 4.98
CA VAL A 392 3.80 0.39 3.61
C VAL A 392 3.03 1.68 3.39
N VAL A 393 3.78 2.76 3.22
CA VAL A 393 3.27 4.14 3.16
C VAL A 393 3.76 4.81 1.90
N TYR A 394 2.97 5.70 1.32
CA TYR A 394 3.36 6.47 0.15
C TYR A 394 3.52 7.94 0.55
N GLU A 395 4.58 8.55 0.05
CA GLU A 395 4.96 9.94 0.32
C GLU A 395 5.16 10.68 -1.02
N ILE A 396 4.50 11.83 -1.18
CA ILE A 396 4.82 12.78 -2.24
C ILE A 396 5.92 13.68 -1.71
N ARG A 397 7.11 13.59 -2.32
CA ARG A 397 8.25 14.42 -1.98
C ARG A 397 8.43 15.48 -3.04
N VAL A 398 8.44 16.73 -2.60
CA VAL A 398 8.71 17.90 -3.44
C VAL A 398 10.03 18.50 -3.02
N SER A 399 10.89 18.77 -3.99
CA SER A 399 12.09 19.57 -3.79
C SER A 399 12.16 20.66 -4.85
N VAL A 400 12.31 21.91 -4.41
CA VAL A 400 12.66 23.03 -5.26
C VAL A 400 14.10 23.39 -4.93
N LYS A 401 14.99 23.22 -5.90
CA LYS A 401 16.39 23.61 -5.78
C LYS A 401 16.76 24.39 -7.04
N PRO A 402 17.59 25.43 -6.96
CA PRO A 402 18.24 25.97 -8.14
C PRO A 402 19.02 24.86 -8.83
N ASP A 403 19.14 24.94 -10.16
CA ASP A 403 19.99 24.05 -10.95
C ASP A 403 21.41 23.91 -10.35
N GLU A 404 22.09 22.79 -10.63
CA GLU A 404 23.40 22.42 -10.04
C GLU A 404 24.48 23.50 -10.24
N SER A 405 24.30 24.33 -11.27
CA SER A 405 25.10 25.52 -11.54
C SER A 405 25.16 26.54 -10.38
N ALA A 406 24.16 26.57 -9.49
CA ALA A 406 24.11 27.46 -8.33
C ALA A 406 24.99 27.03 -7.14
N GLY A 407 25.61 25.84 -7.20
CA GLY A 407 26.49 25.30 -6.16
C GLY A 407 25.77 24.57 -5.02
N LEU A 408 26.53 23.79 -4.25
CA LEU A 408 26.01 22.92 -3.17
C LEU A 408 25.30 23.66 -2.03
N ASP A 409 25.58 24.96 -1.86
CA ASP A 409 25.03 25.80 -0.79
C ASP A 409 23.74 26.54 -1.17
N ALA A 410 23.19 26.25 -2.35
CA ALA A 410 21.95 26.83 -2.83
C ALA A 410 20.79 26.51 -1.87
N PRO A 411 19.87 27.47 -1.63
CA PRO A 411 18.70 27.22 -0.80
C PRO A 411 17.84 26.10 -1.42
N ALA A 412 17.29 25.26 -0.56
CA ALA A 412 16.40 24.16 -0.95
C ALA A 412 15.10 24.24 -0.17
N TRP A 413 13.99 24.09 -0.88
CA TRP A 413 12.66 23.92 -0.30
C TRP A 413 12.29 22.45 -0.44
N GLU A 414 12.06 21.76 0.66
CA GLU A 414 11.75 20.33 0.66
C GLU A 414 10.49 20.10 1.48
N TYR A 415 9.56 19.32 0.94
CA TYR A 415 8.34 18.94 1.64
C TYR A 415 7.99 17.49 1.33
N CYS A 416 7.32 16.86 2.30
CA CYS A 416 6.94 15.45 2.23
C CYS A 416 5.50 15.30 2.73
N GLU A 417 4.58 15.00 1.82
CA GLU A 417 3.18 14.73 2.15
C GLU A 417 2.92 13.22 2.19
N ARG A 418 2.28 12.73 3.25
CA ARG A 418 1.88 11.32 3.32
C ARG A 418 0.52 11.14 2.66
N ILE A 419 0.43 10.20 1.72
CA ILE A 419 -0.80 9.88 1.00
C ILE A 419 -1.22 8.43 1.24
N MET A 420 -2.48 8.11 0.95
CA MET A 420 -3.01 6.76 0.95
C MET A 420 -3.19 6.28 -0.49
N ILE A 421 -2.54 5.19 -0.86
CA ILE A 421 -2.78 4.50 -2.13
C ILE A 421 -3.72 3.32 -1.89
N THR A 422 -4.83 3.25 -2.64
CA THR A 422 -5.72 2.09 -2.71
C THR A 422 -5.43 1.26 -3.96
N SER A 423 -5.70 -0.03 -3.95
CA SER A 423 -5.36 -0.92 -5.07
C SER A 423 -6.12 -0.63 -6.38
N TYR A 424 -7.36 -0.13 -6.28
CA TYR A 424 -8.25 0.12 -7.42
C TYR A 424 -9.04 1.43 -7.24
N GLU A 425 -9.60 1.93 -8.34
CA GLU A 425 -10.60 3.00 -8.32
C GLU A 425 -11.98 2.45 -7.93
N ALA A 426 -12.81 3.29 -7.32
CA ALA A 426 -14.18 2.91 -7.00
C ALA A 426 -15.07 3.07 -8.25
N ASP A 427 -15.37 1.96 -8.93
CA ASP A 427 -16.18 1.96 -10.17
C ASP A 427 -17.70 2.11 -9.93
N GLY A 428 -18.11 2.60 -8.76
CA GLY A 428 -19.53 2.75 -8.38
C GLY A 428 -20.25 1.43 -8.05
N GLU A 429 -19.71 0.29 -8.47
CA GLU A 429 -20.24 -1.03 -8.10
C GLU A 429 -19.75 -1.48 -6.71
N ILE A 430 -20.71 -1.82 -5.84
CA ILE A 430 -20.51 -2.44 -4.53
C ILE A 430 -19.93 -3.88 -4.67
N GLN A 431 -19.75 -4.37 -5.89
CA GLN A 431 -19.54 -5.77 -6.25
C GLN A 431 -18.11 -6.31 -6.07
N ASN A 432 -17.22 -5.58 -5.39
CA ASN A 432 -15.82 -6.02 -5.21
C ASN A 432 -15.56 -6.74 -3.89
N ALA A 433 -16.56 -6.89 -3.02
CA ALA A 433 -16.43 -7.69 -1.81
C ALA A 433 -16.13 -9.15 -2.16
N GLY A 434 -15.17 -9.75 -1.46
CA GLY A 434 -14.71 -11.13 -1.67
C GLY A 434 -13.81 -11.37 -2.87
N VAL A 435 -13.78 -10.50 -3.88
CA VAL A 435 -12.91 -10.66 -5.05
C VAL A 435 -11.45 -10.34 -4.69
N PRO A 436 -10.50 -11.27 -4.87
CA PRO A 436 -9.11 -11.01 -4.52
C PRO A 436 -8.41 -10.09 -5.54
N ALA A 437 -7.50 -9.26 -5.03
CA ALA A 437 -6.57 -8.45 -5.81
C ALA A 437 -5.34 -9.28 -6.20
N LEU A 438 -5.47 -10.11 -7.23
CA LEU A 438 -4.45 -11.09 -7.64
C LEU A 438 -3.13 -10.48 -8.16
N GLN A 439 -3.12 -9.19 -8.45
CA GLN A 439 -1.91 -8.49 -8.88
C GLN A 439 -1.04 -8.04 -7.71
N LEU A 440 -1.52 -8.14 -6.46
CA LEU A 440 -0.73 -7.76 -5.31
C LEU A 440 0.51 -8.65 -5.18
N PRO A 441 1.64 -8.11 -4.67
CA PRO A 441 2.86 -8.89 -4.42
C PRO A 441 2.63 -10.12 -3.53
N GLY A 442 1.58 -10.10 -2.70
CA GLY A 442 1.15 -11.24 -1.89
C GLY A 442 0.71 -12.47 -2.69
N ALA A 443 0.24 -12.30 -3.92
CA ALA A 443 -0.25 -13.39 -4.77
C ALA A 443 0.87 -14.33 -5.24
N THR A 444 2.07 -13.79 -5.45
CA THR A 444 3.25 -14.51 -5.96
C THR A 444 4.30 -14.77 -4.89
N ARG A 445 4.01 -14.45 -3.62
CA ARG A 445 4.97 -14.63 -2.54
C ARG A 445 5.27 -16.11 -2.31
N ASN A 446 6.51 -16.39 -1.93
CA ASN A 446 6.86 -17.70 -1.41
C ASN A 446 6.18 -17.90 -0.05
N PRO A 447 5.72 -19.13 0.26
CA PRO A 447 5.24 -19.45 1.59
C PRO A 447 6.35 -19.16 2.60
N PRO A 448 6.04 -18.56 3.76
CA PRO A 448 7.05 -18.31 4.75
C PRO A 448 7.62 -19.64 5.26
N PRO A 449 8.89 -19.67 5.68
CA PRO A 449 9.47 -20.85 6.28
C PRO A 449 8.60 -21.36 7.43
N PHE A 450 8.26 -22.66 7.44
CA PHE A 450 7.35 -23.26 8.42
C PHE A 450 7.74 -22.98 9.88
N TYR A 451 9.04 -22.82 10.17
CA TYR A 451 9.52 -22.52 11.52
C TYR A 451 9.12 -21.12 12.03
N LEU A 452 8.80 -20.18 11.12
CA LEU A 452 8.30 -18.84 11.48
C LEU A 452 6.80 -18.84 11.80
N MET A 453 6.08 -19.90 11.43
CA MET A 453 4.65 -20.06 11.65
C MET A 453 4.37 -21.05 12.79
N ARG A 454 4.80 -20.71 14.01
CA ARG A 454 4.23 -21.34 15.22
C ARG A 454 2.86 -20.72 15.52
N LEU A 455 1.89 -20.97 14.65
CA LEU A 455 0.47 -20.55 14.79
C LEU A 455 -0.40 -21.68 15.30
#